data_AF-A0A1Y3E4F1-F1
#
_entry.id   AF-A0A1Y3E4F1-F1
#
_cell.length_a   1.000
_cell.length_b   1.000
_cell.length_c   1.000
_cell.angle_alpha   90.00
_cell.angle_beta   90.00
_cell.angle_gamma   90.00
#
_symmetry.space_group_name_H-M   'P 1'
#
loop_
_entity.id
_entity.type
_entity.pdbx_description
1 polymer ?
#
loop_
_entity_poly.entity_id
_entity_poly.type
_entity_poly.pdbx_seq_one_letter_code
_entity_poly.pdbx_strand_id
1 'polypeptide(L)'
;MDRLICQKVPNIDIVVGGHTNTFLYSGKPPSVEEIQGPYPEIYNDQGKPCLVVTDYAFGKYLGFLKVEYDKELDRVTKWRGNPILLDNRFHASREMENILATYKHQLHEFTSTVIGSTAVKIDGRFSTCRLQECNLGNMLTDHLVRKVMKESDVRLGENGDSWAPAPIALLNSGAIRNYLIHTAGNVTLEDAYSIMPFGTQYILLEVTGPQLMEVFENSVSQYWPDGPWGRFLQMSGARVAYNLSMPVGRRVHSLQVRCGDCPIPIYKNWDADESYRLIISTFMAKGGDDFSVFPKVPNHKLLNFTDTELVIDFFRTSSPVWAGIENRITFV
;
A
#
# COMPACT_ATOMS: atom_id res chain seq x y z
N MET A 1 -16.05 3.80 -6.96
CA MET A 1 -16.31 4.68 -8.12
C MET A 1 -17.26 3.99 -9.10
N ASP A 2 -16.95 2.76 -9.51
CA ASP A 2 -17.70 1.99 -10.52
C ASP A 2 -19.22 1.91 -10.24
N ARG A 3 -19.59 1.61 -8.99
CA ARG A 3 -20.99 1.63 -8.54
C ARG A 3 -21.67 3.00 -8.72
N LEU A 4 -20.95 4.09 -8.44
CA LEU A 4 -21.46 5.45 -8.60
C LEU A 4 -21.59 5.85 -10.09
N ILE A 5 -20.71 5.34 -10.95
CA ILE A 5 -20.82 5.55 -12.41
C ILE A 5 -22.15 4.99 -12.90
N CYS A 6 -22.48 3.74 -12.56
CA CYS A 6 -23.77 3.14 -12.90
C CYS A 6 -24.99 3.88 -12.33
N GLN A 7 -24.84 4.57 -11.20
CA GLN A 7 -25.95 5.28 -10.55
C GLN A 7 -26.15 6.72 -11.05
N LYS A 8 -25.10 7.35 -11.56
CA LYS A 8 -25.08 8.81 -11.81
C LYS A 8 -24.84 9.18 -13.25
N VAL A 9 -24.26 8.30 -14.06
CA VAL A 9 -23.97 8.58 -15.47
C VAL A 9 -25.05 7.92 -16.32
N PRO A 10 -25.94 8.70 -16.95
CA PRO A 10 -27.04 8.16 -17.73
C PRO A 10 -26.52 7.38 -18.94
N ASN A 11 -27.32 6.42 -19.39
CA ASN A 11 -27.11 5.62 -20.60
C ASN A 11 -25.92 4.64 -20.56
N ILE A 12 -25.34 4.37 -19.37
CA ILE A 12 -24.36 3.29 -19.23
C ILE A 12 -25.07 1.96 -18.96
N ASP A 13 -24.81 0.97 -19.81
CA ASP A 13 -25.31 -0.40 -19.64
C ASP A 13 -24.38 -1.27 -18.77
N ILE A 14 -23.07 -1.07 -18.89
CA ILE A 14 -22.05 -1.95 -18.28
C ILE A 14 -20.86 -1.10 -17.84
N VAL A 15 -20.41 -1.32 -16.60
CA VAL A 15 -19.15 -0.81 -16.07
C VAL A 15 -18.22 -1.98 -15.77
N VAL A 16 -17.09 -2.03 -16.45
CA VAL A 16 -16.00 -2.98 -16.17
C VAL A 16 -14.98 -2.25 -15.29
N GLY A 17 -14.98 -2.60 -14.00
CA GLY A 17 -14.21 -1.93 -12.97
C GLY A 17 -12.82 -2.52 -12.73
N GLY A 18 -12.11 -1.98 -11.75
CA GLY A 18 -10.77 -2.41 -11.35
C GLY A 18 -10.27 -1.63 -10.14
N HIS A 19 -8.94 -1.55 -9.97
CA HIS A 19 -8.23 -0.78 -8.92
C HIS A 19 -8.39 -1.28 -7.48
N THR A 20 -9.60 -1.58 -7.02
CA THR A 20 -9.90 -2.02 -5.66
C THR A 20 -9.67 -3.52 -5.41
N ASN A 21 -9.27 -4.27 -6.45
CA ASN A 21 -9.14 -5.73 -6.44
C ASN A 21 -10.43 -6.45 -6.00
N THR A 22 -11.60 -5.88 -6.31
CA THR A 22 -12.88 -6.40 -5.83
C THR A 22 -13.19 -7.77 -6.45
N PHE A 23 -13.53 -8.76 -5.62
CA PHE A 23 -13.95 -10.08 -6.09
C PHE A 23 -15.47 -10.21 -6.03
N LEU A 24 -16.10 -10.15 -7.21
CA LEU A 24 -17.53 -10.38 -7.40
C LEU A 24 -17.74 -11.80 -7.91
N TYR A 25 -18.65 -12.55 -7.27
CA TYR A 25 -18.96 -13.93 -7.65
C TYR A 25 -20.39 -14.32 -7.25
N SER A 26 -21.09 -14.99 -8.15
CA SER A 26 -22.44 -15.53 -7.91
C SER A 26 -22.37 -17.02 -7.62
N GLY A 27 -22.70 -17.42 -6.38
CA GLY A 27 -22.69 -18.81 -5.93
C GLY A 27 -21.51 -19.14 -5.01
N LYS A 28 -21.07 -20.41 -4.99
CA LYS A 28 -19.93 -20.84 -4.18
C LYS A 28 -18.61 -20.42 -4.85
N PRO A 29 -17.69 -19.73 -4.15
CA PRO A 29 -16.43 -19.30 -4.76
C PRO A 29 -15.55 -20.51 -5.09
N PRO A 30 -14.80 -20.47 -6.20
CA PRO A 30 -13.97 -21.60 -6.64
C PRO A 30 -12.59 -21.63 -5.96
N SER A 31 -12.23 -20.61 -5.17
CA SER A 31 -10.97 -20.52 -4.43
C SER A 31 -11.16 -19.78 -3.09
N VAL A 32 -10.07 -19.26 -2.52
CA VAL A 32 -10.01 -18.69 -1.17
C VAL A 32 -10.49 -17.25 -1.04
N GLU A 33 -10.72 -16.55 -2.16
CA GLU A 33 -11.15 -15.15 -2.14
C GLU A 33 -12.55 -14.99 -1.55
N GLU A 34 -12.71 -13.98 -0.69
CA GLU A 34 -13.99 -13.61 -0.11
C GLU A 34 -14.87 -12.91 -1.15
N ILE A 35 -16.12 -13.34 -1.28
CA ILE A 35 -17.09 -12.74 -2.21
C ILE A 35 -17.57 -11.41 -1.63
N GLN A 36 -17.29 -10.31 -2.34
CA GLN A 36 -17.68 -8.96 -1.93
C GLN A 36 -19.01 -8.49 -2.54
N GLY A 37 -19.59 -9.28 -3.44
CA GLY A 37 -20.87 -9.02 -4.09
C GLY A 37 -21.18 -10.04 -5.19
N PRO A 38 -22.43 -10.07 -5.71
CA PRO A 38 -22.79 -10.93 -6.83
C PRO A 38 -22.10 -10.47 -8.11
N TYR A 39 -21.89 -11.40 -9.05
CA TYR A 39 -21.43 -11.09 -10.39
C TYR A 39 -22.56 -11.30 -11.41
N PRO A 40 -22.94 -10.27 -12.21
CA PRO A 40 -22.62 -8.86 -12.00
C PRO A 40 -23.39 -8.27 -10.81
N GLU A 41 -22.92 -7.14 -10.26
CA GLU A 41 -23.78 -6.27 -9.45
C GLU A 41 -24.72 -5.51 -10.39
N ILE A 42 -25.97 -5.28 -9.97
CA ILE A 42 -27.00 -4.67 -10.79
C ILE A 42 -27.50 -3.40 -10.12
N TYR A 43 -27.44 -2.28 -10.86
CA TYR A 43 -28.00 -1.00 -10.47
C TYR A 43 -29.11 -0.61 -11.45
N ASN A 44 -30.12 0.12 -10.99
CA ASN A 44 -31.21 0.58 -11.84
C ASN A 44 -31.05 2.09 -12.08
N ASP A 45 -30.92 2.49 -13.34
CA ASP A 45 -30.92 3.88 -13.79
C ASP A 45 -32.18 4.12 -14.61
N GLN A 46 -33.16 4.83 -14.04
CA GLN A 46 -34.41 5.23 -14.73
C GLN A 46 -35.16 4.08 -15.44
N GLY A 47 -35.09 2.85 -14.90
CA GLY A 47 -35.73 1.67 -15.49
C GLY A 47 -34.84 0.87 -16.45
N LYS A 48 -33.58 1.26 -16.60
CA LYS A 48 -32.53 0.55 -17.36
C LYS A 48 -31.53 -0.11 -16.39
N PRO A 49 -31.22 -1.41 -16.53
CA PRO A 49 -30.19 -2.04 -15.71
C PRO A 49 -28.79 -1.58 -16.12
N CYS A 50 -27.94 -1.27 -15.14
CA CYS A 50 -26.51 -1.05 -15.31
C CYS A 50 -25.74 -2.13 -14.54
N LEU A 51 -24.87 -2.86 -15.24
CA LEU A 51 -24.14 -4.01 -14.71
C LEU A 51 -22.72 -3.61 -14.31
N VAL A 52 -22.30 -3.88 -13.09
CA VAL A 52 -20.91 -3.68 -12.65
C VAL A 52 -20.22 -5.04 -12.50
N VAL A 53 -19.03 -5.17 -13.10
CA VAL A 53 -18.19 -6.36 -13.02
C VAL A 53 -16.75 -6.02 -12.68
N THR A 54 -16.13 -6.88 -11.86
CA THR A 54 -14.69 -6.90 -11.57
C THR A 54 -14.25 -8.37 -11.44
N ASP A 55 -12.97 -8.64 -11.64
CA ASP A 55 -12.43 -10.01 -11.65
C ASP A 55 -11.22 -10.18 -10.73
N TYR A 56 -11.28 -9.56 -9.55
CA TYR A 56 -10.24 -9.61 -8.52
C TYR A 56 -8.94 -8.96 -9.00
N ALA A 57 -7.83 -9.71 -9.05
CA ALA A 57 -6.49 -9.21 -9.32
C ALA A 57 -5.52 -10.32 -9.77
N PHE A 58 -4.33 -9.90 -10.18
CA PHE A 58 -3.15 -10.75 -10.45
C PHE A 58 -3.30 -11.74 -11.61
N GLY A 59 -4.32 -11.56 -12.45
CA GLY A 59 -4.63 -12.51 -13.52
C GLY A 59 -5.07 -13.88 -13.02
N LYS A 60 -5.44 -14.01 -11.72
CA LYS A 60 -5.92 -15.27 -11.16
C LYS A 60 -7.28 -15.69 -11.74
N TYR A 61 -8.10 -14.70 -12.07
CA TYR A 61 -9.39 -14.91 -12.72
C TYR A 61 -9.42 -14.17 -14.05
N LEU A 62 -10.20 -14.69 -14.98
CA LEU A 62 -10.63 -13.99 -16.19
C LEU A 62 -12.10 -13.60 -16.04
N GLY A 63 -12.40 -12.31 -15.96
CA GLY A 63 -13.78 -11.82 -15.96
C GLY A 63 -14.56 -12.30 -17.19
N PHE A 64 -15.73 -12.92 -16.98
CA PHE A 64 -16.58 -13.39 -18.06
C PHE A 64 -18.04 -12.96 -17.83
N LEU A 65 -18.52 -12.05 -18.69
CA LEU A 65 -19.91 -11.59 -18.73
C LEU A 65 -20.45 -11.75 -20.15
N LYS A 66 -21.53 -12.53 -20.29
CA LYS A 66 -22.33 -12.59 -21.52
C LYS A 66 -23.58 -11.75 -21.35
N VAL A 67 -23.83 -10.84 -22.29
CA VAL A 67 -25.02 -9.97 -22.30
C VAL A 67 -25.84 -10.15 -23.57
N GLU A 68 -27.15 -9.93 -23.48
CA GLU A 68 -28.07 -9.76 -24.61
C GLU A 68 -28.51 -8.29 -24.65
N TYR A 69 -28.26 -7.63 -25.79
CA TYR A 69 -28.64 -6.24 -26.02
C TYR A 69 -29.87 -6.17 -26.93
N ASP A 70 -30.87 -5.41 -26.52
CA ASP A 70 -32.05 -5.13 -27.33
C ASP A 70 -31.87 -3.77 -28.03
N LYS A 71 -31.83 -3.80 -29.36
CA LYS A 71 -31.61 -2.60 -30.19
C LYS A 71 -32.83 -1.68 -30.24
N GLU A 72 -34.05 -2.22 -30.09
CA GLU A 72 -35.28 -1.42 -30.13
C GLU A 72 -35.50 -0.70 -28.80
N LEU A 73 -35.20 -1.39 -27.69
CA LEU A 73 -35.26 -0.82 -26.33
C LEU A 73 -33.99 -0.05 -25.93
N ASP A 74 -32.95 -0.10 -26.77
CA ASP A 74 -31.63 0.51 -26.55
C ASP A 74 -31.03 0.19 -25.17
N ARG A 75 -31.09 -1.09 -24.76
CA ARG A 75 -30.63 -1.53 -23.44
C ARG A 75 -30.25 -3.01 -23.38
N VAL A 76 -29.40 -3.34 -22.41
CA VAL A 76 -29.17 -4.72 -21.99
C VAL A 76 -30.44 -5.30 -21.34
N THR A 77 -30.84 -6.50 -21.76
CA THR A 77 -32.06 -7.17 -21.28
C THR A 77 -31.80 -8.49 -20.56
N LYS A 78 -30.69 -9.17 -20.86
CA LYS A 78 -30.26 -10.37 -20.13
C LYS A 78 -28.75 -10.39 -19.95
N TRP A 79 -28.32 -11.05 -18.89
CA TRP A 79 -26.91 -11.26 -18.59
C TRP A 79 -26.69 -12.57 -17.85
N ARG A 80 -25.51 -13.15 -18.01
CA ARG A 80 -25.01 -14.25 -17.20
C ARG A 80 -23.49 -14.27 -17.23
N GLY A 81 -22.87 -14.74 -16.16
CA GLY A 81 -21.43 -14.79 -16.10
C GLY A 81 -20.92 -15.08 -14.69
N ASN A 82 -19.61 -15.27 -14.60
CA ASN A 82 -18.82 -15.32 -13.39
C ASN A 82 -17.34 -15.24 -13.79
N PRO A 83 -16.44 -14.70 -12.96
CA PRO A 83 -15.01 -14.80 -13.21
C PRO A 83 -14.57 -16.28 -13.29
N ILE A 84 -13.77 -16.59 -14.30
CA ILE A 84 -13.25 -17.94 -14.55
C ILE A 84 -11.93 -18.08 -13.81
N LEU A 85 -11.85 -18.99 -12.83
CA LEU A 85 -10.60 -19.29 -12.13
C LEU A 85 -9.61 -19.92 -13.12
N LEU A 86 -8.48 -19.25 -13.35
CA LEU A 86 -7.40 -19.77 -14.19
C LEU A 86 -6.50 -20.71 -13.36
N ASP A 87 -7.01 -21.91 -13.13
CA ASP A 87 -6.29 -22.99 -12.45
C ASP A 87 -5.62 -23.97 -13.44
N ASN A 88 -5.10 -25.07 -12.91
CA ASN A 88 -4.38 -26.10 -13.66
C ASN A 88 -5.23 -26.88 -14.69
N ARG A 89 -6.54 -26.60 -14.80
CA ARG A 89 -7.39 -27.17 -15.86
C ARG A 89 -7.16 -26.49 -17.21
N PHE A 90 -6.59 -25.28 -17.22
CA PHE A 90 -6.24 -24.56 -18.44
C PHE A 90 -4.76 -24.79 -18.77
N HIS A 91 -4.49 -25.11 -20.03
CA HIS A 91 -3.12 -25.20 -20.53
C HIS A 91 -2.68 -23.85 -21.06
N ALA A 92 -1.46 -23.44 -20.71
CA ALA A 92 -0.87 -22.25 -21.30
C ALA A 92 -0.68 -22.44 -22.82
N SER A 93 -0.86 -21.36 -23.58
CA SER A 93 -0.60 -21.38 -25.02
C SER A 93 0.88 -21.59 -25.27
N ARG A 94 1.24 -22.55 -26.14
CA ARG A 94 2.64 -22.79 -26.56
C ARG A 94 3.31 -21.53 -27.12
N GLU A 95 2.56 -20.68 -27.79
CA GLU A 95 3.07 -19.40 -28.32
C GLU A 95 3.47 -18.46 -27.18
N MET A 96 2.60 -18.30 -26.17
CA MET A 96 2.90 -17.50 -24.99
C MET A 96 4.01 -18.12 -24.14
N GLU A 97 4.05 -19.45 -24.03
CA GLU A 97 5.15 -20.14 -23.35
C GLU A 97 6.50 -19.86 -24.02
N ASN A 98 6.56 -19.88 -25.35
CA ASN A 98 7.78 -19.56 -26.10
C ASN A 98 8.21 -18.11 -25.88
N ILE A 99 7.27 -17.16 -25.94
CA ILE A 99 7.55 -15.75 -25.65
C ILE A 99 8.07 -15.60 -24.21
N LEU A 100 7.39 -16.20 -23.24
CA LEU A 100 7.81 -16.16 -21.83
C LEU A 100 9.16 -16.83 -21.61
N ALA A 101 9.46 -17.94 -22.29
CA ALA A 101 10.73 -18.65 -22.14
C ALA A 101 11.93 -17.77 -22.51
N THR A 102 11.81 -16.95 -23.56
CA THR A 102 12.84 -16.00 -23.96
C THR A 102 13.17 -15.00 -22.85
N TYR A 103 12.16 -14.47 -22.16
CA TYR A 103 12.37 -13.50 -21.08
C TYR A 103 12.70 -14.16 -19.73
N LYS A 104 12.12 -15.33 -19.46
CA LYS A 104 12.26 -16.05 -18.18
C LYS A 104 13.71 -16.43 -17.90
N HIS A 105 14.47 -16.89 -18.88
CA HIS A 105 15.86 -17.27 -18.63
C HIS A 105 16.70 -16.06 -18.19
N GLN A 106 16.56 -14.93 -18.88
CA GLN A 106 17.30 -13.70 -18.56
C GLN A 106 16.86 -13.09 -17.23
N LEU A 107 15.57 -13.14 -16.92
CA LEU A 107 15.03 -12.61 -15.67
C LEU A 107 15.34 -13.51 -14.49
N HIS A 108 15.16 -14.83 -14.61
CA HIS A 108 15.28 -15.77 -13.49
C HIS A 108 16.68 -15.79 -12.90
N GLU A 109 17.74 -15.78 -13.72
CA GLU A 109 19.12 -15.76 -13.23
C GLU A 109 19.38 -14.51 -12.38
N PHE A 110 18.89 -13.35 -12.83
CA PHE A 110 19.01 -12.10 -12.11
C PHE A 110 18.15 -12.10 -10.83
N THR A 111 16.84 -12.38 -10.95
CA THR A 111 15.88 -12.23 -9.85
C THR A 111 16.04 -13.28 -8.75
N SER A 112 16.63 -14.44 -9.06
CA SER A 112 16.92 -15.50 -8.07
C SER A 112 18.11 -15.18 -7.15
N THR A 113 18.82 -14.08 -7.40
CA THR A 113 19.94 -13.66 -6.56
C THR A 113 19.47 -13.44 -5.13
N VAL A 114 20.01 -14.21 -4.18
CA VAL A 114 19.74 -14.04 -2.75
C VAL A 114 20.37 -12.73 -2.28
N ILE A 115 19.56 -11.85 -1.69
CA ILE A 115 19.97 -10.55 -1.16
C ILE A 115 20.01 -10.51 0.37
N GLY A 116 19.53 -11.56 1.03
CA GLY A 116 19.56 -11.69 2.49
C GLY A 116 18.69 -12.85 2.95
N SER A 117 18.36 -12.87 4.23
CA SER A 117 17.44 -13.83 4.81
C SER A 117 16.58 -13.21 5.91
N THR A 118 15.50 -13.88 6.25
CA THR A 118 14.63 -13.55 7.38
C THR A 118 14.54 -14.70 8.36
N ALA A 119 14.68 -14.40 9.65
CA ALA A 119 14.48 -15.35 10.74
C ALA A 119 13.01 -15.46 11.17
N VAL A 120 12.16 -14.53 10.71
CA VAL A 120 10.74 -14.45 11.06
C VAL A 120 9.86 -14.48 9.81
N LYS A 121 8.55 -14.69 10.01
CA LYS A 121 7.57 -14.45 8.95
C LYS A 121 7.47 -12.95 8.67
N ILE A 122 7.48 -12.55 7.41
CA ILE A 122 7.29 -11.16 6.99
C ILE A 122 5.89 -11.04 6.41
N ASP A 123 5.01 -10.28 7.06
CA ASP A 123 3.64 -10.06 6.59
C ASP A 123 3.56 -8.78 5.74
N GLY A 124 3.41 -8.95 4.43
CA GLY A 124 3.17 -7.86 3.46
C GLY A 124 1.77 -7.89 2.87
N ARG A 125 0.83 -8.62 3.47
CA ARG A 125 -0.56 -8.68 3.00
C ARG A 125 -1.23 -7.31 3.15
N PHE A 126 -2.03 -6.93 2.16
CA PHE A 126 -2.80 -5.69 2.25
C PHE A 126 -3.82 -5.73 3.40
N SER A 127 -4.39 -6.90 3.68
CA SER A 127 -5.32 -7.12 4.81
C SER A 127 -4.67 -6.95 6.18
N THR A 128 -3.33 -6.91 6.25
CA THR A 128 -2.59 -6.57 7.47
C THR A 128 -2.06 -5.14 7.35
N CYS A 129 -1.13 -4.89 6.43
CA CYS A 129 -0.38 -3.63 6.37
C CYS A 129 -1.24 -2.40 6.11
N ARG A 130 -2.45 -2.53 5.55
CA ARG A 130 -3.35 -1.39 5.31
C ARG A 130 -4.38 -1.15 6.40
N LEU A 131 -4.43 -2.02 7.41
CA LEU A 131 -5.41 -1.95 8.49
C LEU A 131 -4.76 -1.89 9.87
N GLN A 132 -3.52 -2.37 10.01
CA GLN A 132 -2.84 -2.42 11.29
C GLN A 132 -1.31 -2.40 11.09
N GLU A 133 -0.58 -2.34 12.19
CA GLU A 133 0.87 -2.51 12.18
C GLU A 133 1.24 -3.84 11.51
N CYS A 134 2.17 -3.77 10.55
CA CYS A 134 2.77 -4.96 9.96
C CYS A 134 4.28 -4.89 10.10
N ASN A 135 4.90 -6.05 10.34
CA ASN A 135 6.33 -6.09 10.65
C ASN A 135 7.19 -5.71 9.43
N LEU A 136 6.74 -5.96 8.19
CA LEU A 136 7.41 -5.46 7.00
C LEU A 136 7.42 -3.92 6.97
N GLY A 137 6.32 -3.27 7.36
CA GLY A 137 6.24 -1.83 7.50
C GLY A 137 7.24 -1.28 8.51
N ASN A 138 7.35 -1.93 9.66
CA ASN A 138 8.34 -1.59 10.70
C ASN A 138 9.78 -1.71 10.18
N MET A 139 10.10 -2.86 9.56
CA MET A 139 11.43 -3.14 8.99
C MET A 139 11.87 -2.07 7.99
N LEU A 140 11.01 -1.75 7.02
CA LEU A 140 11.34 -0.82 5.94
C LEU A 140 11.43 0.62 6.44
N THR A 141 10.53 1.05 7.32
CA THR A 141 10.59 2.40 7.87
C THR A 141 11.77 2.60 8.83
N ASP A 142 12.16 1.59 9.60
CA ASP A 142 13.38 1.63 10.40
C ASP A 142 14.64 1.71 9.54
N HIS A 143 14.67 0.92 8.45
CA HIS A 143 15.78 0.96 7.52
C HIS A 143 15.86 2.30 6.79
N LEU A 144 14.71 2.91 6.48
CA LEU A 144 14.66 4.23 5.86
C LEU A 144 15.32 5.29 6.75
N VAL A 145 15.00 5.32 8.05
CA VAL A 145 15.68 6.21 9.03
C VAL A 145 17.17 5.90 9.06
N ARG A 146 17.55 4.62 9.21
CA ARG A 146 18.97 4.20 9.29
C ARG A 146 19.77 4.57 8.04
N LYS A 147 19.19 4.40 6.85
CA LYS A 147 19.82 4.71 5.57
C LYS A 147 20.07 6.21 5.44
N VAL A 148 19.05 7.02 5.73
CA VAL A 148 19.18 8.48 5.69
C VAL A 148 20.21 8.97 6.71
N MET A 149 20.29 8.39 7.91
CA MET A 149 21.34 8.70 8.88
C MET A 149 22.76 8.41 8.37
N LYS A 150 22.94 7.34 7.57
CA LYS A 150 24.25 6.98 7.01
C LYS A 150 24.66 7.84 5.82
N GLU A 151 23.69 8.23 4.99
CA GLU A 151 23.94 8.98 3.75
C GLU A 151 23.99 10.50 3.96
N SER A 152 23.52 10.98 5.11
CA SER A 152 23.39 12.41 5.32
C SER A 152 24.69 13.06 5.82
N ASP A 153 25.27 13.93 5.01
CA ASP A 153 26.09 15.08 5.46
C ASP A 153 25.22 16.17 6.15
N VAL A 154 23.97 15.86 6.48
CA VAL A 154 23.00 16.81 7.02
C VAL A 154 23.40 17.11 8.46
N ARG A 155 23.65 18.40 8.73
CA ARG A 155 24.08 18.94 10.02
C ARG A 155 23.28 18.31 11.15
N LEU A 156 23.92 17.40 11.87
CA LEU A 156 23.68 17.19 13.28
C LEU A 156 23.89 18.58 13.91
N GLY A 157 22.87 19.14 14.57
CA GLY A 157 22.83 20.52 15.04
C GLY A 157 24.14 21.00 15.67
N GLU A 158 24.39 22.32 15.64
CA GLU A 158 25.69 22.93 15.98
C GLU A 158 26.23 22.55 17.37
N ASN A 159 25.36 22.12 18.28
CA ASN A 159 25.69 21.73 19.65
C ASN A 159 25.99 20.23 19.85
N GLY A 160 25.89 19.40 18.80
CA GLY A 160 26.19 17.96 18.87
C GLY A 160 25.08 17.07 19.46
N ASP A 161 23.94 17.65 19.85
CA ASP A 161 22.82 16.92 20.48
C ASP A 161 21.85 16.29 19.47
N SER A 162 21.93 16.62 18.18
CA SER A 162 21.10 15.96 17.16
C SER A 162 21.74 14.65 16.73
N TRP A 163 20.97 13.55 16.73
CA TRP A 163 21.46 12.22 16.34
C TRP A 163 20.99 11.77 14.95
N ALA A 164 19.92 12.39 14.42
CA ALA A 164 19.39 12.06 13.10
C ALA A 164 18.94 13.32 12.34
N PRO A 165 19.11 13.33 11.00
CA PRO A 165 18.58 14.39 10.15
C PRO A 165 17.05 14.38 10.06
N ALA A 166 16.43 13.21 10.20
CA ALA A 166 14.99 13.03 10.34
C ALA A 166 14.75 11.76 11.17
N PRO A 167 14.20 11.87 12.39
CA PRO A 167 14.01 10.73 13.29
C PRO A 167 12.74 9.92 12.96
N ILE A 168 11.88 10.40 12.06
CA ILE A 168 10.57 9.84 11.75
C ILE A 168 10.50 9.47 10.26
N ALA A 169 10.06 8.26 9.97
CA ALA A 169 9.75 7.78 8.62
C ALA A 169 8.31 7.33 8.55
N LEU A 170 7.57 7.79 7.53
CA LEU A 170 6.19 7.42 7.29
C LEU A 170 6.08 6.81 5.88
N LEU A 171 5.37 5.69 5.80
CA LEU A 171 5.19 4.93 4.58
C LEU A 171 3.71 4.61 4.40
N ASN A 172 3.10 5.11 3.32
CA ASN A 172 1.76 4.66 2.94
C ASN A 172 1.81 3.18 2.56
N SER A 173 1.02 2.36 3.24
CA SER A 173 0.98 0.90 3.09
C SER A 173 0.60 0.42 1.69
N GLY A 174 0.02 1.30 0.87
CA GLY A 174 -0.22 1.08 -0.56
C GLY A 174 1.07 0.82 -1.36
N ALA A 175 2.22 1.26 -0.85
CA ALA A 175 3.54 1.02 -1.44
C ALA A 175 4.03 -0.43 -1.28
N ILE A 176 3.51 -1.19 -0.31
CA ILE A 176 3.86 -2.60 -0.08
C ILE A 176 2.95 -3.50 -0.94
N ARG A 177 3.52 -4.28 -1.86
CA ARG A 177 2.80 -4.94 -2.98
C ARG A 177 2.92 -6.45 -3.08
N ASN A 178 3.72 -7.12 -2.26
CA ASN A 178 3.93 -8.56 -2.41
C ASN A 178 2.70 -9.39 -1.96
N TYR A 179 1.81 -8.82 -1.15
CA TYR A 179 0.51 -9.40 -0.77
C TYR A 179 0.54 -10.81 -0.15
N LEU A 180 1.69 -11.18 0.42
CA LEU A 180 1.92 -12.52 0.95
C LEU A 180 2.63 -12.47 2.30
N ILE A 181 2.65 -13.62 2.97
CA ILE A 181 3.52 -13.87 4.10
C ILE A 181 4.75 -14.61 3.59
N HIS A 182 5.91 -13.96 3.63
CA HIS A 182 7.17 -14.62 3.33
C HIS A 182 7.61 -15.41 4.57
N THR A 183 7.91 -16.69 4.41
CA THR A 183 8.36 -17.55 5.52
C THR A 183 9.81 -17.28 5.88
N ALA A 184 10.29 -17.83 7.01
CA ALA A 184 11.72 -17.78 7.32
C ALA A 184 12.55 -18.42 6.19
N GLY A 185 13.73 -17.86 5.90
CA GLY A 185 14.61 -18.32 4.84
C GLY A 185 15.20 -17.20 3.98
N ASN A 186 15.70 -17.59 2.80
CA ASN A 186 16.32 -16.68 1.85
C ASN A 186 15.31 -15.68 1.29
N VAL A 187 15.78 -14.46 1.07
CA VAL A 187 15.06 -13.39 0.36
C VAL A 187 15.85 -13.05 -0.89
N THR A 188 15.18 -12.96 -2.02
CA THR A 188 15.75 -12.78 -3.36
C THR A 188 15.50 -11.39 -3.92
N LEU A 189 16.13 -11.07 -5.05
CA LEU A 189 15.79 -9.86 -5.81
C LEU A 189 14.32 -9.88 -6.26
N GLU A 190 13.77 -11.03 -6.64
CA GLU A 190 12.35 -11.18 -6.99
C GLU A 190 11.44 -10.71 -5.86
N ASP A 191 11.77 -11.09 -4.62
CA ASP A 191 11.03 -10.66 -3.43
C ASP A 191 11.09 -9.14 -3.27
N ALA A 192 12.27 -8.52 -3.46
CA ALA A 192 12.41 -7.08 -3.35
C ALA A 192 11.59 -6.31 -4.39
N TYR A 193 11.64 -6.72 -5.66
CA TYR A 193 10.82 -6.15 -6.72
C TYR A 193 9.32 -6.39 -6.46
N SER A 194 8.94 -7.51 -5.85
CA SER A 194 7.56 -7.79 -5.49
C SER A 194 7.07 -6.94 -4.31
N ILE A 195 7.94 -6.61 -3.35
CA ILE A 195 7.60 -5.82 -2.16
C ILE A 195 7.34 -4.34 -2.51
N MET A 196 8.26 -3.68 -3.22
CA MET A 196 8.13 -2.26 -3.60
C MET A 196 8.61 -2.06 -5.06
N PRO A 197 7.71 -2.19 -6.04
CA PRO A 197 8.06 -2.22 -7.48
C PRO A 197 8.11 -0.85 -8.16
N PHE A 198 7.89 0.27 -7.46
CA PHE A 198 7.50 1.51 -8.15
C PHE A 198 8.68 2.36 -8.63
N GLY A 199 9.89 2.16 -8.11
CA GLY A 199 11.02 3.06 -8.36
C GLY A 199 10.77 4.46 -7.77
N THR A 200 9.92 4.56 -6.75
CA THR A 200 9.55 5.84 -6.13
C THR A 200 10.69 6.32 -5.23
N GLN A 201 11.12 7.56 -5.42
CA GLN A 201 12.17 8.17 -4.58
C GLN A 201 11.60 8.67 -3.24
N TYR A 202 12.47 8.93 -2.28
CA TYR A 202 12.12 9.51 -0.98
C TYR A 202 12.57 10.96 -0.85
N ILE A 203 11.89 11.70 0.02
CA ILE A 203 12.26 13.07 0.39
C ILE A 203 12.34 13.20 1.91
N LEU A 204 13.21 14.09 2.36
CA LEU A 204 13.21 14.64 3.72
C LEU A 204 12.54 16.01 3.69
N LEU A 205 11.60 16.25 4.59
CA LEU A 205 10.91 17.53 4.74
C LEU A 205 10.61 17.82 6.21
N GLU A 206 10.21 19.06 6.51
CA GLU A 206 9.78 19.48 7.84
C GLU A 206 8.32 19.91 7.81
N VAL A 207 7.52 19.41 8.75
CA VAL A 207 6.12 19.80 8.94
C VAL A 207 5.90 20.45 10.29
N THR A 208 4.95 21.37 10.37
CA THR A 208 4.45 21.90 11.66
C THR A 208 3.62 20.85 12.41
N GLY A 209 3.45 21.01 13.72
CA GLY A 209 2.57 20.15 14.52
C GLY A 209 1.15 19.95 13.96
N PRO A 210 0.43 21.01 13.53
CA PRO A 210 -0.89 20.87 12.90
C PRO A 210 -0.86 20.05 11.61
N GLN A 211 0.18 20.23 10.78
CA GLN A 211 0.36 19.43 9.56
C GLN A 211 0.67 17.96 9.89
N LEU A 212 1.48 17.70 10.93
CA LEU A 212 1.73 16.34 11.40
C LEU A 212 0.42 15.66 11.82
N MET A 213 -0.41 16.35 12.59
CA MET A 213 -1.71 15.83 13.00
C MET A 213 -2.62 15.54 11.79
N GLU A 214 -2.66 16.43 10.79
CA GLU A 214 -3.41 16.21 9.55
C GLU A 214 -2.94 14.94 8.80
N VAL A 215 -1.63 14.67 8.77
CA VAL A 215 -1.07 13.43 8.19
C VAL A 215 -1.61 12.19 8.91
N PHE A 216 -1.55 12.15 10.24
CA PHE A 216 -2.02 10.99 11.01
C PHE A 216 -3.54 10.83 10.96
N GLU A 217 -4.31 11.92 10.93
CA GLU A 217 -5.77 11.86 10.72
C GLU A 217 -6.12 11.33 9.33
N ASN A 218 -5.38 11.75 8.28
CA ASN A 218 -5.61 11.24 6.93
C ASN A 218 -5.32 9.72 6.81
N SER A 219 -4.32 9.21 7.54
CA SER A 219 -3.97 7.77 7.56
C SER A 219 -5.18 6.86 7.80
N VAL A 220 -6.14 7.32 8.62
CA VAL A 220 -7.35 6.55 8.99
C VAL A 220 -8.64 7.22 8.52
N SER A 221 -8.59 8.22 7.64
CA SER A 221 -9.78 8.96 7.19
C SER A 221 -10.75 8.09 6.39
N GLN A 222 -10.22 7.14 5.60
CA GLN A 222 -10.98 6.16 4.83
C GLN A 222 -10.68 4.72 5.30
N TYR A 223 -10.54 4.53 6.62
CA TYR A 223 -10.36 3.20 7.20
C TYR A 223 -11.55 2.31 6.86
N TRP A 224 -11.31 1.26 6.05
CA TRP A 224 -12.32 0.32 5.58
C TRP A 224 -11.75 -1.11 5.57
N PRO A 225 -12.12 -1.95 6.56
CA PRO A 225 -11.65 -3.34 6.66
C PRO A 225 -11.94 -4.21 5.42
N ASP A 226 -13.13 -4.08 4.83
CA ASP A 226 -13.53 -4.93 3.70
C ASP A 226 -12.92 -4.49 2.36
N GLY A 227 -12.35 -3.28 2.30
CA GLY A 227 -11.68 -2.76 1.11
C GLY A 227 -10.52 -1.85 1.46
N PRO A 228 -9.40 -2.36 2.01
CA PRO A 228 -8.34 -1.53 2.58
C PRO A 228 -7.58 -0.70 1.52
N TRP A 229 -7.64 0.62 1.68
CA TRP A 229 -6.97 1.60 0.82
C TRP A 229 -5.50 1.78 1.21
N GLY A 230 -4.67 2.28 0.29
CA GLY A 230 -3.23 2.38 0.47
C GLY A 230 -2.73 3.44 1.48
N ARG A 231 -3.61 4.35 1.92
CA ARG A 231 -3.23 5.54 2.70
C ARG A 231 -2.75 5.25 4.12
N PHE A 232 -3.11 4.11 4.70
CA PHE A 232 -2.77 3.77 6.08
C PHE A 232 -1.24 3.75 6.25
N LEU A 233 -0.73 4.45 7.27
CA LEU A 233 0.69 4.65 7.47
C LEU A 233 1.34 3.55 8.31
N GLN A 234 2.40 2.96 7.78
CA GLN A 234 3.43 2.28 8.56
C GLN A 234 4.50 3.30 8.98
N MET A 235 5.17 3.09 10.11
CA MET A 235 6.02 4.13 10.69
C MET A 235 7.25 3.64 11.47
N SER A 236 8.29 4.48 11.48
CA SER A 236 9.38 4.47 12.44
C SER A 236 9.46 5.83 13.12
N GLY A 237 9.78 5.85 14.41
CA GLY A 237 9.90 7.09 15.19
C GLY A 237 8.57 7.74 15.55
N ALA A 238 7.44 7.07 15.32
CA ALA A 238 6.12 7.48 15.81
C ALA A 238 5.41 6.31 16.49
N ARG A 239 4.58 6.64 17.49
CA ARG A 239 3.62 5.74 18.13
C ARG A 239 2.27 6.42 18.17
N VAL A 240 1.25 5.79 17.60
CA VAL A 240 -0.09 6.36 17.48
C VAL A 240 -1.14 5.39 18.00
N ALA A 241 -2.11 5.91 18.75
CA ALA A 241 -3.35 5.23 19.08
C ALA A 241 -4.50 5.89 18.33
N TYR A 242 -5.34 5.09 17.68
CA TYR A 242 -6.52 5.56 16.97
C TYR A 242 -7.80 5.12 17.67
N ASN A 243 -8.79 6.02 17.75
CA ASN A 243 -10.16 5.68 18.09
C ASN A 243 -11.03 5.83 16.84
N LEU A 244 -11.38 4.70 16.21
CA LEU A 244 -12.15 4.69 14.96
C LEU A 244 -13.64 5.00 15.16
N SER A 245 -14.15 4.97 16.40
CA SER A 245 -15.52 5.38 16.71
C SER A 245 -15.72 6.90 16.62
N MET A 246 -14.62 7.66 16.64
CA MET A 246 -14.64 9.10 16.51
C MET A 246 -14.88 9.54 15.05
N PRO A 247 -15.45 10.75 14.85
CA PRO A 247 -15.61 11.33 13.52
C PRO A 247 -14.26 11.42 12.78
N VAL A 248 -14.30 11.28 11.45
CA VAL A 248 -13.13 11.50 10.58
C VAL A 248 -12.50 12.86 10.88
N GLY A 249 -11.17 12.90 11.04
CA GLY A 249 -10.43 14.10 11.44
C GLY A 249 -10.32 14.30 12.96
N ARG A 250 -10.83 13.37 13.76
CA ARG A 250 -10.68 13.32 15.23
C ARG A 250 -10.42 11.90 15.74
N ARG A 251 -9.77 11.08 14.91
CA ARG A 251 -9.51 9.66 15.20
C ARG A 251 -8.18 9.43 15.90
N VAL A 252 -7.24 10.38 15.88
CA VAL A 252 -5.99 10.25 16.62
C VAL A 252 -6.27 10.46 18.11
N HIS A 253 -6.19 9.38 18.88
CA HIS A 253 -6.37 9.39 20.34
C HIS A 253 -5.11 9.84 21.07
N SER A 254 -3.95 9.34 20.65
CA SER A 254 -2.65 9.78 21.16
C SER A 254 -1.59 9.66 20.07
N LEU A 255 -0.61 10.57 20.10
CA LEU A 255 0.53 10.56 19.19
C LEU A 255 1.80 10.92 19.95
N GLN A 256 2.78 10.04 19.87
CA GLN A 256 4.13 10.26 20.37
C GLN A 256 5.14 10.14 19.23
N VAL A 257 6.16 10.99 19.26
CA VAL A 257 7.20 11.06 18.24
C VAL A 257 8.58 11.05 18.88
N ARG A 258 9.53 10.41 18.20
CA ARG A 258 10.91 10.29 18.63
C ARG A 258 11.66 11.60 18.37
N CYS A 259 12.26 12.18 19.40
CA CYS A 259 13.07 13.39 19.22
C CYS A 259 14.29 13.11 18.32
N GLY A 260 14.63 14.07 17.44
CA GLY A 260 15.84 14.05 16.63
C GLY A 260 16.95 14.91 17.22
N ASP A 261 16.56 16.03 17.85
CA ASP A 261 17.44 17.00 18.51
C ASP A 261 17.51 16.70 20.01
N CYS A 262 18.11 15.56 20.34
CA CYS A 262 18.29 15.09 21.71
C CYS A 262 19.43 14.06 21.78
N PRO A 263 20.28 14.08 22.82
CA PRO A 263 21.43 13.17 22.89
C PRO A 263 21.04 11.70 23.03
N ILE A 264 19.85 11.43 23.59
CA ILE A 264 19.28 10.09 23.74
C ILE A 264 17.89 10.10 23.10
N PRO A 265 17.63 9.28 22.06
CA PRO A 265 16.34 9.22 21.40
C PRO A 265 15.25 8.73 22.35
N ILE A 266 14.28 9.59 22.63
CA ILE A 266 13.11 9.29 23.45
C ILE A 266 11.83 9.68 22.72
N TYR A 267 10.73 9.00 23.03
CA TYR A 267 9.40 9.40 22.57
C TYR A 267 8.86 10.51 23.46
N LYS A 268 8.37 11.58 22.84
CA LYS A 268 7.63 12.67 23.48
C LYS A 268 6.24 12.75 22.86
N ASN A 269 5.27 13.29 23.59
CA ASN A 269 3.99 13.64 22.97
C ASN A 269 4.23 14.64 21.84
N TRP A 270 3.43 14.56 20.77
CA TRP A 270 3.42 15.61 19.76
C TRP A 270 2.97 16.94 20.39
N ASP A 271 3.36 18.04 19.76
CA ASP A 271 3.09 19.41 20.16
C ASP A 271 2.71 20.21 18.91
N ALA A 272 1.74 21.11 19.04
CA ALA A 272 1.26 21.93 17.94
C ALA A 272 2.23 23.07 17.61
N ASP A 273 3.05 23.49 18.57
CA ASP A 273 3.96 24.63 18.39
C ASP A 273 5.36 24.19 17.90
N GLU A 274 5.57 22.89 17.71
CA GLU A 274 6.83 22.30 17.27
C GLU A 274 6.85 21.92 15.77
N SER A 275 8.06 21.75 15.24
CA SER A 275 8.32 21.25 13.88
C SER A 275 8.87 19.82 13.90
N TYR A 276 8.55 19.05 12.86
CA TYR A 276 8.91 17.62 12.76
C TYR A 276 9.53 17.29 11.42
N ARG A 277 10.73 16.70 11.46
CA ARG A 277 11.47 16.24 10.29
C ARG A 277 11.04 14.81 9.92
N LEU A 278 10.49 14.65 8.72
CA LEU A 278 9.91 13.41 8.22
C LEU A 278 10.65 12.91 6.99
N ILE A 279 10.71 11.58 6.82
CA ILE A 279 11.07 10.92 5.57
C ILE A 279 9.81 10.27 5.00
N ILE A 280 9.45 10.64 3.76
CA ILE A 280 8.28 10.11 3.05
C ILE A 280 8.61 9.84 1.58
N SER A 281 7.76 9.08 0.90
CA SER A 281 7.86 8.87 -0.55
C SER A 281 7.50 10.14 -1.33
N THR A 282 8.09 10.31 -2.52
CA THR A 282 7.71 11.37 -3.47
C THR A 282 6.26 11.23 -3.96
N PHE A 283 5.67 10.04 -3.89
CA PHE A 283 4.24 9.83 -4.12
C PHE A 283 3.39 10.57 -3.07
N MET A 284 3.68 10.38 -1.79
CA MET A 284 2.99 11.11 -0.71
C MET A 284 3.28 12.62 -0.80
N ALA A 285 4.52 13.00 -1.09
CA ALA A 285 4.93 14.40 -1.23
C ALA A 285 4.10 15.18 -2.27
N LYS A 286 3.72 14.50 -3.36
CA LYS A 286 2.88 15.05 -4.44
C LYS A 286 1.38 15.01 -4.13
N GLY A 287 0.99 14.60 -2.92
CA GLY A 287 -0.41 14.51 -2.50
C GLY A 287 -1.08 13.18 -2.84
N GLY A 288 -0.32 12.13 -3.18
CA GLY A 288 -0.87 10.78 -3.34
C GLY A 288 -1.58 10.31 -2.07
N ASP A 289 -2.56 9.41 -2.20
CA ASP A 289 -3.38 8.90 -1.08
C ASP A 289 -4.05 10.00 -0.22
N ASP A 290 -4.41 11.12 -0.86
CA ASP A 290 -5.03 12.31 -0.24
C ASP A 290 -4.17 13.02 0.82
N PHE A 291 -2.85 12.82 0.82
CA PHE A 291 -1.94 13.58 1.68
C PHE A 291 -1.72 15.02 1.17
N SER A 292 -2.82 15.77 1.04
CA SER A 292 -2.88 17.13 0.46
C SER A 292 -2.12 18.20 1.25
N VAL A 293 -1.68 17.84 2.45
CA VAL A 293 -0.81 18.64 3.32
C VAL A 293 0.59 18.81 2.72
N PHE A 294 1.17 17.77 2.12
CA PHE A 294 2.58 17.79 1.69
C PHE A 294 2.89 18.71 0.50
N PRO A 295 2.04 18.85 -0.53
CA PRO A 295 2.28 19.80 -1.62
C PRO A 295 2.44 21.26 -1.15
N LYS A 296 1.97 21.59 0.06
CA LYS A 296 2.04 22.92 0.67
C LYS A 296 3.29 23.11 1.53
N VAL A 297 4.07 22.05 1.76
CA VAL A 297 5.27 22.09 2.61
C VAL A 297 6.47 22.58 1.78
N PRO A 298 7.09 23.72 2.14
CA PRO A 298 8.27 24.21 1.45
C PRO A 298 9.51 23.37 1.79
N ASN A 299 10.59 23.54 1.01
CA ASN A 299 11.94 23.06 1.37
C ASN A 299 12.05 21.54 1.62
N HIS A 300 11.92 20.74 0.56
CA HIS A 300 12.21 19.31 0.60
C HIS A 300 13.63 19.02 0.09
N LYS A 301 14.28 18.01 0.68
CA LYS A 301 15.52 17.41 0.16
C LYS A 301 15.19 16.08 -0.48
N LEU A 302 15.43 15.95 -1.79
CA LEU A 302 15.35 14.67 -2.49
C LEU A 302 16.48 13.75 -2.04
N LEU A 303 16.14 12.49 -1.77
CA LEU A 303 17.08 11.43 -1.41
C LEU A 303 17.38 10.59 -2.65
N ASN A 304 18.65 10.21 -2.82
CA ASN A 304 19.14 9.62 -4.07
C ASN A 304 19.04 8.09 -4.07
N PHE A 305 17.86 7.56 -3.73
CA PHE A 305 17.52 6.15 -3.83
C PHE A 305 16.00 5.97 -3.98
N THR A 306 15.63 4.82 -4.50
CA THR A 306 14.24 4.40 -4.72
C THR A 306 13.74 3.43 -3.65
N ASP A 307 12.44 3.18 -3.61
CA ASP A 307 11.79 2.17 -2.78
C ASP A 307 12.29 0.74 -3.06
N THR A 308 12.49 0.36 -4.32
CA THR A 308 13.09 -0.93 -4.65
C THR A 308 14.52 -1.04 -4.13
N GLU A 309 15.34 0.00 -4.32
CA GLU A 309 16.72 0.03 -3.80
C GLU A 309 16.75 0.00 -2.26
N LEU A 310 15.80 0.66 -1.59
CA LEU A 310 15.64 0.61 -0.14
C LEU A 310 15.43 -0.82 0.35
N VAL A 311 14.55 -1.59 -0.31
CA VAL A 311 14.28 -2.99 0.07
C VAL A 311 15.51 -3.86 -0.16
N ILE A 312 16.19 -3.69 -1.30
CA ILE A 312 17.42 -4.44 -1.62
C ILE A 312 18.51 -4.14 -0.58
N ASP A 313 18.75 -2.87 -0.29
CA ASP A 313 19.73 -2.42 0.70
C ASP A 313 19.38 -2.90 2.12
N PHE A 314 18.09 -2.90 2.48
CA PHE A 314 17.62 -3.41 3.77
C PHE A 314 18.03 -4.87 3.98
N PHE A 315 17.66 -5.76 3.05
CA PHE A 315 17.97 -7.18 3.20
C PHE A 315 19.47 -7.44 3.13
N ARG A 316 20.23 -6.71 2.31
CA ARG A 316 21.69 -6.86 2.23
C ARG A 316 22.42 -6.44 3.51
N THR A 317 21.91 -5.43 4.20
CA THR A 317 22.60 -4.81 5.35
C THR A 317 22.05 -5.21 6.71
N SER A 318 20.85 -5.80 6.75
CA SER A 318 20.14 -6.16 7.98
C SER A 318 19.85 -7.65 8.11
N SER A 319 20.40 -8.48 7.23
CA SER A 319 20.23 -9.94 7.26
C SER A 319 20.99 -10.61 8.42
N PRO A 320 20.41 -11.62 9.11
CA PRO A 320 19.01 -12.04 9.00
C PRO A 320 18.07 -11.03 9.64
N VAL A 321 16.96 -10.69 8.97
CA VAL A 321 15.98 -9.73 9.50
C VAL A 321 15.01 -10.43 10.47
N TRP A 322 14.56 -9.73 11.51
CA TRP A 322 13.78 -10.35 12.59
C TRP A 322 12.75 -9.43 13.28
N ALA A 323 12.61 -8.16 12.86
CA ALA A 323 11.71 -7.22 13.53
C ALA A 323 10.25 -7.72 13.59
N GLY A 324 9.60 -7.46 14.73
CA GLY A 324 8.23 -7.87 15.03
C GLY A 324 7.24 -6.72 15.06
N ILE A 325 6.10 -6.96 15.72
CA ILE A 325 5.11 -5.94 16.06
C ILE A 325 5.48 -5.33 17.42
N GLU A 326 5.56 -4.01 17.49
CA GLU A 326 6.09 -3.27 18.64
C GLU A 326 5.09 -2.25 19.21
N ASN A 327 3.82 -2.34 18.80
CA ASN A 327 2.75 -1.43 19.17
C ASN A 327 3.07 0.03 18.79
N ARG A 328 3.63 0.23 17.59
CA ARG A 328 3.73 1.55 16.95
C ARG A 328 2.35 2.07 16.55
N ILE A 329 1.43 1.16 16.26
CA ILE A 329 0.06 1.51 15.88
C ILE A 329 -0.91 0.69 16.73
N THR A 330 -1.82 1.37 17.42
CA THR A 330 -2.84 0.73 18.27
C THR A 330 -4.22 1.30 18.00
N PHE A 331 -5.25 0.53 18.34
CA PHE A 331 -6.65 0.95 18.27
C PHE A 331 -7.28 0.85 19.66
N VAL A 332 -8.04 1.87 20.07
CA VAL A 332 -8.65 1.99 21.40
C VAL A 332 -10.17 2.12 21.34
#